data_AF-A0AAV0S942-F1
#
_entry.id   AF-A0AAV0S942-F1
#
_cell.length_a   1.000
_cell.length_b   1.000
_cell.length_c   1.000
_cell.angle_alpha   90.00
_cell.angle_beta   90.00
_cell.angle_gamma   90.00
#
_symmetry.space_group_name_H-M   'P 1'
#
loop_
_entity.id
_entity.type
_entity.pdbx_description
1 polymer ?
#
loop_
_entity_poly.entity_id
_entity_poly.type
_entity_poly.pdbx_seq_one_letter_code
_entity_poly.pdbx_strand_id
1 'polypeptide(L)'
;RKLTALVKLNHTPEAQFSTDPNLREDQKKKSAISQFRALNFTALACSDDGDSLQFHRKEKFCDFQSAGMASSLRLYLTCIRNTLEAAMCLQNFPCQEVERHNKPEVELKYCLTSSELLLNPVLICRNEAERCLIETSINSLRLSLKVKQADELENILTKKFLRFLSIRAEAFQVLRRKPIQGYDISFLVTNYNCEEMQKQKLIDFIVQFMEDIDKEISDLKMSVNTRGRLVATEFLKQFL
;
A
#
# COMPACT_ATOMS: atom_id res chain seq x y z
N ARG A 1 -34.69 -32.37 36.02
CA ARG A 1 -34.76 -30.89 36.12
C ARG A 1 -34.32 -30.32 34.77
N LYS A 2 -35.27 -30.05 33.86
CA LYS A 2 -35.04 -29.36 32.58
C LYS A 2 -35.18 -27.86 32.84
N LEU A 3 -34.19 -27.07 32.44
CA LEU A 3 -34.23 -25.61 32.52
C LEU A 3 -34.64 -25.06 31.14
N THR A 4 -35.87 -24.57 31.09
CA THR A 4 -36.48 -23.86 29.96
C THR A 4 -36.02 -22.41 30.03
N ALA A 5 -35.27 -21.93 29.04
CA ALA A 5 -34.88 -20.52 28.93
C ALA A 5 -35.94 -19.75 28.13
N LEU A 6 -36.56 -18.76 28.78
CA LEU A 6 -37.48 -17.78 28.22
C LEU A 6 -36.72 -16.82 27.29
N VAL A 7 -36.97 -16.90 25.98
CA VAL A 7 -36.59 -15.87 25.01
C VAL A 7 -37.67 -14.79 25.02
N LYS A 8 -37.35 -13.60 25.56
CA LYS A 8 -38.16 -12.40 25.34
C LYS A 8 -37.86 -11.87 23.94
N LEU A 9 -38.82 -12.01 23.04
CA LEU A 9 -38.86 -11.32 21.75
C LEU A 9 -39.17 -9.84 22.01
N ASN A 10 -38.17 -8.97 21.86
CA ASN A 10 -38.41 -7.54 21.76
C ASN A 10 -38.85 -7.24 20.33
N HIS A 11 -40.09 -6.76 20.19
CA HIS A 11 -40.64 -6.20 18.96
C HIS A 11 -39.71 -5.12 18.40
N THR A 12 -39.22 -5.34 17.18
CA THR A 12 -38.63 -4.29 16.34
C THR A 12 -39.73 -3.32 15.92
N PRO A 13 -39.61 -2.00 16.16
CA PRO A 13 -40.51 -1.05 15.52
C PRO A 13 -40.24 -1.05 14.02
N GLU A 14 -41.31 -1.06 13.23
CA GLU A 14 -41.28 -0.93 11.77
C GLU A 14 -40.45 0.31 11.39
N ALA A 15 -39.34 0.09 10.69
CA ALA A 15 -38.52 1.16 10.16
C ALA A 15 -39.34 1.91 9.10
N GLN A 16 -39.91 3.05 9.49
CA GLN A 16 -40.49 4.00 8.57
C GLN A 16 -39.40 4.40 7.56
N PHE A 17 -39.55 3.94 6.31
CA PHE A 17 -38.68 4.30 5.21
C PHE A 17 -38.87 5.79 4.92
N SER A 18 -37.95 6.63 5.42
CA SER A 18 -37.87 8.04 5.02
C SER A 18 -37.50 8.09 3.53
N THR A 19 -38.26 8.86 2.75
CA THR A 19 -38.13 9.02 1.29
C THR A 19 -37.04 10.01 0.86
N ASP A 20 -36.19 10.48 1.78
CA ASP A 20 -35.11 11.42 1.46
C ASP A 20 -33.86 10.68 0.92
N PRO A 21 -33.42 10.96 -0.33
CA PRO A 21 -32.26 10.30 -0.92
C PRO A 21 -30.96 10.58 -0.18
N ASN A 22 -30.82 11.77 0.44
CA ASN A 22 -29.64 12.16 1.22
C ASN A 22 -29.51 11.35 2.53
N LEU A 23 -30.61 11.11 3.24
CA LEU A 23 -30.64 10.29 4.46
C LEU A 23 -30.27 8.82 4.18
N ARG A 24 -30.66 8.30 3.01
CA ARG A 24 -30.33 6.95 2.58
C ARG A 24 -28.84 6.81 2.22
N GLU A 25 -28.23 7.84 1.67
CA GLU A 25 -26.80 7.88 1.35
C GLU A 25 -25.94 7.99 2.61
N ASP A 26 -26.35 8.80 3.58
CA ASP A 26 -25.68 8.91 4.88
C ASP A 26 -25.78 7.63 5.72
N GLN A 27 -26.91 6.92 5.66
CA GLN A 27 -27.04 5.59 6.28
C GLN A 27 -26.12 4.55 5.63
N LYS A 28 -25.99 4.57 4.30
CA LYS A 28 -25.05 3.69 3.57
C LYS A 28 -23.60 4.00 3.92
N LYS A 29 -23.21 5.27 3.99
CA LYS A 29 -21.88 5.70 4.43
C LYS A 29 -21.57 5.18 5.83
N LYS A 30 -22.49 5.36 6.79
CA LYS A 30 -22.32 4.87 8.17
C LYS A 30 -22.18 3.36 8.25
N SER A 31 -22.94 2.60 7.46
CA SER A 31 -22.81 1.15 7.37
C SER A 31 -21.46 0.71 6.80
N ALA A 32 -20.99 1.36 5.72
CA ALA A 32 -19.71 1.06 5.10
C ALA A 32 -18.53 1.36 6.05
N ILE A 33 -18.58 2.49 6.76
CA ILE A 33 -17.61 2.84 7.80
C ILE A 33 -17.60 1.80 8.92
N SER A 34 -18.77 1.33 9.37
CA SER A 34 -18.86 0.29 10.40
C SER A 34 -18.22 -1.04 9.94
N GLN A 35 -18.43 -1.45 8.69
CA GLN A 35 -17.81 -2.65 8.12
C GLN A 35 -16.29 -2.49 7.96
N PHE A 36 -15.84 -1.32 7.50
CA PHE A 36 -14.42 -1.00 7.37
C PHE A 36 -13.71 -0.97 8.72
N ARG A 37 -14.36 -0.44 9.76
CA ARG A 37 -13.88 -0.51 11.15
C ARG A 37 -13.76 -1.95 11.66
N ALA A 38 -14.70 -2.83 11.30
CA ALA A 38 -14.61 -4.24 11.66
C ALA A 38 -13.39 -4.92 11.00
N LEU A 39 -13.02 -4.53 9.78
CA LEU A 39 -11.78 -4.99 9.14
C LEU A 39 -10.53 -4.48 9.88
N ASN A 40 -10.54 -3.24 10.36
CA ASN A 40 -9.46 -2.67 11.18
C ASN A 40 -9.31 -3.40 12.53
N PHE A 41 -10.42 -3.79 13.17
CA PHE A 41 -10.42 -4.55 14.42
C PHE A 41 -10.00 -6.02 14.22
N THR A 42 -10.44 -6.66 13.14
CA THR A 42 -10.07 -8.05 12.83
C THR A 42 -8.58 -8.18 12.51
N ALA A 43 -7.97 -7.18 11.86
CA ALA A 43 -6.52 -7.13 11.61
C ALA A 43 -5.68 -6.99 12.90
N LEU A 44 -6.26 -6.48 13.99
CA LEU A 44 -5.63 -6.46 15.32
C LEU A 44 -5.86 -7.75 16.13
N ALA A 45 -6.91 -8.51 15.85
CA ALA A 45 -7.37 -9.63 16.68
C ALA A 45 -6.63 -10.96 16.49
N CYS A 46 -5.59 -11.04 15.64
CA CYS A 46 -4.64 -12.16 15.68
C CYS A 46 -3.46 -11.83 16.61
N SER A 47 -3.73 -11.73 17.91
CA SER A 47 -2.71 -11.64 18.99
C SER A 47 -3.38 -11.93 20.34
N ASP A 48 -3.91 -13.14 20.52
CA ASP A 48 -4.23 -13.60 21.89
C ASP A 48 -2.92 -14.05 22.52
N ASP A 49 -2.36 -13.17 23.36
CA ASP A 49 -1.74 -13.55 24.63
C ASP A 49 -1.79 -12.32 25.55
N GLY A 50 -2.58 -12.46 26.61
CA GLY A 50 -2.78 -11.41 27.59
C GLY A 50 -1.52 -11.18 28.41
N ASP A 51 -1.07 -9.93 28.48
CA ASP A 51 -0.58 -9.37 29.73
C ASP A 51 -0.64 -7.84 29.72
N SER A 52 -1.06 -7.31 30.85
CA SER A 52 -1.28 -5.90 31.10
C SER A 52 0.06 -5.18 31.17
N LEU A 53 0.35 -4.15 30.34
CA LEU A 53 1.30 -3.07 30.62
C LEU A 53 1.38 -2.04 29.47
N GLN A 54 1.11 -0.78 29.85
CA GLN A 54 1.49 0.52 29.27
C GLN A 54 1.79 0.68 27.77
N PHE A 55 1.10 1.67 27.18
CA PHE A 55 1.31 2.23 25.84
C PHE A 55 2.78 2.60 25.58
N HIS A 56 3.50 1.73 24.89
CA HIS A 56 4.62 2.07 24.01
C HIS A 56 4.34 1.46 22.65
N ARG A 57 4.45 2.29 21.60
CA ARG A 57 4.22 1.97 20.19
C ARG A 57 5.15 0.82 19.77
N LYS A 58 4.71 -0.43 19.93
CA LYS A 58 5.44 -1.62 19.49
C LYS A 58 5.32 -1.75 17.97
N GLU A 59 6.40 -1.44 17.28
CA GLU A 59 6.66 -1.96 15.94
C GLU A 59 6.63 -3.49 16.03
N LYS A 60 5.67 -4.14 15.39
CA LYS A 60 5.59 -5.60 15.34
C LYS A 60 6.75 -6.10 14.46
N PHE A 61 7.86 -6.46 15.11
CA PHE A 61 8.99 -7.15 14.48
C PHE A 61 8.56 -8.60 14.19
N CYS A 62 8.46 -8.95 12.91
CA CYS A 62 8.27 -10.33 12.49
C CYS A 62 9.64 -11.02 12.40
N ASP A 63 10.06 -11.68 13.49
CA ASP A 63 11.25 -12.52 13.49
C ASP A 63 10.98 -13.81 12.70
N PHE A 64 11.60 -13.95 11.53
CA PHE A 64 11.57 -15.19 10.76
C PHE A 64 13.00 -15.68 10.45
N GLN A 65 13.24 -16.94 10.81
CA GLN A 65 14.55 -17.59 10.86
C GLN A 65 15.29 -17.65 9.50
N SER A 66 16.62 -17.60 9.64
CA SER A 66 17.67 -17.68 8.62
C SER A 66 17.42 -18.72 7.52
N ALA A 67 17.14 -18.22 6.32
CA ALA A 67 17.42 -18.91 5.05
C ALA A 67 18.18 -17.91 4.15
N GLY A 68 19.15 -18.41 3.36
CA GLY A 68 20.15 -17.60 2.66
C GLY A 68 19.60 -16.43 1.83
N MET A 69 20.41 -15.38 1.61
CA MET A 69 19.99 -14.06 1.10
C MET A 69 18.99 -14.03 -0.08
N ALA A 70 18.95 -15.04 -0.94
CA ALA A 70 17.95 -15.18 -2.01
C ALA A 70 16.53 -15.52 -1.51
N SER A 71 16.38 -16.24 -0.39
CA SER A 71 15.08 -16.56 0.22
C SER A 71 14.45 -15.33 0.89
N SER A 72 15.26 -14.40 1.40
CA SER A 72 14.77 -13.18 2.07
C SER A 72 13.95 -12.27 1.14
N LEU A 73 14.35 -12.14 -0.13
CA LEU A 73 13.61 -11.35 -1.12
C LEU A 73 12.25 -11.99 -1.40
N ARG A 74 12.25 -13.31 -1.64
CA ARG A 74 11.02 -14.05 -1.92
C ARG A 74 10.03 -13.95 -0.76
N LEU A 75 10.50 -14.08 0.48
CA LEU A 75 9.67 -13.92 1.67
C LEU A 75 9.12 -12.49 1.80
N TYR A 76 9.96 -11.48 1.57
CA TYR A 76 9.55 -10.07 1.58
C TYR A 76 8.45 -9.78 0.54
N LEU A 77 8.66 -10.21 -0.71
CA LEU A 77 7.68 -10.03 -1.78
C LEU A 77 6.39 -10.82 -1.53
N THR A 78 6.49 -12.02 -0.95
CA THR A 78 5.32 -12.82 -0.56
C THR A 78 4.54 -12.14 0.57
N CYS A 79 5.23 -11.55 1.55
CA CYS A 79 4.60 -10.77 2.62
C CYS A 79 3.87 -9.55 2.07
N ILE A 80 4.50 -8.80 1.16
CA ILE A 80 3.87 -7.66 0.48
C ILE A 80 2.65 -8.11 -0.31
N ARG A 81 2.76 -9.18 -1.10
CA ARG A 81 1.65 -9.76 -1.85
C ARG A 81 0.45 -10.09 -0.96
N ASN A 82 0.68 -10.81 0.13
CA ASN A 82 -0.40 -11.18 1.05
C ASN A 82 -1.01 -9.97 1.75
N THR A 83 -0.18 -8.98 2.10
CA THR A 83 -0.65 -7.73 2.71
C THR A 83 -1.49 -6.93 1.72
N LEU A 84 -1.07 -6.84 0.46
CA LEU A 84 -1.81 -6.19 -0.60
C LEU A 84 -3.13 -6.91 -0.91
N GLU A 85 -3.15 -8.24 -0.91
CA GLU A 85 -4.36 -9.03 -1.11
C GLU A 85 -5.41 -8.73 -0.03
N ALA A 86 -4.99 -8.59 1.23
CA ALA A 86 -5.86 -8.22 2.34
C ALA A 86 -6.24 -6.73 2.34
N ALA A 87 -5.34 -5.86 1.87
CA ALA A 87 -5.55 -4.41 1.87
C ALA A 87 -6.37 -3.91 0.66
N MET A 88 -6.34 -4.60 -0.49
CA MET A 88 -7.11 -4.25 -1.69
C MET A 88 -8.59 -4.71 -1.61
N CYS A 89 -9.24 -4.41 -0.48
CA CYS A 89 -10.68 -4.56 -0.30
C CYS A 89 -11.39 -3.20 -0.45
N LEU A 90 -11.06 -2.48 -1.53
CA LEU A 90 -11.54 -1.13 -1.78
C LEU A 90 -13.01 -1.12 -2.21
N GLN A 91 -13.76 -0.14 -1.71
CA GLN A 91 -15.16 0.07 -2.06
C GLN A 91 -15.35 1.49 -2.60
N ASN A 92 -16.31 1.64 -3.51
CA ASN A 92 -16.69 2.97 -3.96
C ASN A 92 -17.33 3.75 -2.80
N PHE A 93 -16.63 4.79 -2.32
CA PHE A 93 -17.06 5.63 -1.21
C PHE A 93 -16.93 7.11 -1.63
N PRO A 94 -18.04 7.88 -1.65
CA PRO A 94 -18.01 9.30 -2.00
C PRO A 94 -17.30 10.13 -0.92
N CYS A 95 -16.67 11.22 -1.31
CA CYS A 95 -15.92 12.08 -0.41
C CYS A 95 -16.83 12.67 0.67
N GLN A 96 -16.38 12.62 1.93
CA GLN A 96 -17.15 13.12 3.06
C GLN A 96 -17.14 14.66 3.15
N GLU A 97 -16.06 15.31 2.74
CA GLU A 97 -15.91 16.76 2.85
C GLU A 97 -16.53 17.53 1.68
N VAL A 98 -16.37 17.02 0.46
CA VAL A 98 -16.84 17.70 -0.74
C VAL A 98 -17.99 16.90 -1.33
N GLU A 99 -19.19 17.44 -1.19
CA GLU A 99 -20.40 16.83 -1.75
C GLU A 99 -20.23 16.54 -3.25
N ARG A 100 -20.74 15.39 -3.69
CA ARG A 100 -20.74 14.95 -5.10
C ARG A 100 -19.36 14.75 -5.74
N HIS A 101 -18.29 14.77 -4.96
CA HIS A 101 -16.96 14.38 -5.43
C HIS A 101 -16.58 13.00 -4.88
N ASN A 102 -15.87 12.21 -5.69
CA ASN A 102 -15.19 11.01 -5.23
C ASN A 102 -13.68 11.24 -5.35
N LYS A 103 -13.01 11.38 -4.21
CA LYS A 103 -11.57 11.61 -4.12
C LYS A 103 -10.96 10.46 -3.33
N PRO A 104 -9.73 10.04 -3.66
CA PRO A 104 -9.03 9.02 -2.90
C PRO A 104 -8.78 9.52 -1.47
N GLU A 105 -9.44 8.90 -0.49
CA GLU A 105 -9.40 9.31 0.92
C GLU A 105 -7.97 9.25 1.49
N VAL A 106 -7.13 8.32 1.01
CA VAL A 106 -5.72 8.20 1.44
C VAL A 106 -4.86 9.42 1.11
N GLU A 107 -5.24 10.24 0.12
CA GLU A 107 -4.50 11.46 -0.28
C GLU A 107 -4.99 12.73 0.42
N LEU A 108 -6.15 12.68 1.10
CA LEU A 108 -6.70 13.85 1.76
C LEU A 108 -5.90 14.14 3.05
N LYS A 109 -5.28 15.31 3.10
CA LYS A 109 -4.41 15.74 4.22
C LYS A 109 -5.13 15.80 5.58
N TYR A 110 -6.45 15.98 5.57
CA TYR A 110 -7.29 16.04 6.77
C TYR A 110 -7.72 14.67 7.29
N CYS A 111 -7.35 13.59 6.61
CA CYS A 111 -7.61 12.22 7.07
C CYS A 111 -6.82 11.85 8.35
N LEU A 112 -5.82 12.67 8.74
CA LEU A 112 -5.22 12.66 10.07
C LEU A 112 -6.21 13.07 11.19
N THR A 113 -7.28 13.80 10.84
CA THR A 113 -8.35 14.24 11.75
C THR A 113 -9.59 13.34 11.64
N SER A 114 -9.92 12.87 10.42
CA SER A 114 -10.98 11.88 10.16
C SER A 114 -10.44 10.45 10.11
N SER A 115 -9.92 9.98 11.25
CA SER A 115 -9.27 8.66 11.41
C SER A 115 -10.17 7.43 11.14
N GLU A 116 -11.45 7.61 10.81
CA GLU A 116 -12.38 6.49 10.62
C GLU A 116 -12.31 5.83 9.24
N LEU A 117 -11.74 6.52 8.25
CA LEU A 117 -11.65 6.06 6.86
C LEU A 117 -10.28 5.48 6.52
N LEU A 118 -9.32 5.54 7.45
CA LEU A 118 -7.99 4.95 7.30
C LEU A 118 -7.83 3.69 8.16
N LEU A 119 -7.13 2.71 7.60
CA LEU A 119 -6.58 1.61 8.38
C LEU A 119 -5.22 2.01 8.95
N ASN A 120 -4.75 1.21 9.91
CA ASN A 120 -3.41 1.37 10.43
C ASN A 120 -2.38 1.15 9.31
N PRO A 121 -1.42 2.08 9.12
CA PRO A 121 -0.40 1.93 8.10
C PRO A 121 0.52 0.75 8.44
N VAL A 122 0.82 -0.06 7.44
CA VAL A 122 1.70 -1.24 7.57
C VAL A 122 3.03 -0.92 6.93
N LEU A 123 4.11 -1.01 7.71
CA LEU A 123 5.48 -0.90 7.22
C LEU A 123 6.09 -2.30 7.17
N ILE A 124 6.55 -2.71 5.98
CA ILE A 124 7.26 -3.97 5.77
C ILE A 124 8.69 -3.62 5.39
N CYS A 125 9.65 -4.11 6.15
CA CYS A 125 11.07 -3.86 5.93
C CYS A 125 11.77 -5.18 5.62
N ARG A 126 12.61 -5.19 4.59
CA ARG A 126 13.56 -6.27 4.36
C ARG A 126 14.89 -5.96 5.02
N ASN A 127 15.35 -4.72 4.88
CA ASN A 127 16.56 -4.16 5.47
C ASN A 127 16.29 -2.69 5.83
N GLU A 128 17.19 -2.02 6.54
CA GLU A 128 17.07 -0.58 6.85
C GLU A 128 16.94 0.30 5.58
N ALA A 129 17.59 -0.13 4.50
CA ALA A 129 17.61 0.57 3.21
C ALA A 129 16.44 0.20 2.27
N GLU A 130 15.70 -0.88 2.56
CA GLU A 130 14.65 -1.41 1.69
C GLU A 130 13.36 -1.60 2.49
N ARG A 131 12.37 -0.74 2.23
CA ARG A 131 11.12 -0.68 2.98
C ARG A 131 9.93 -0.34 2.09
N CYS A 132 8.79 -0.93 2.42
CA CYS A 132 7.50 -0.71 1.77
C CYS A 132 6.50 -0.22 2.82
N LEU A 133 5.91 0.94 2.58
CA LEU A 133 4.84 1.49 3.40
C LEU A 133 3.51 1.33 2.66
N ILE A 134 2.54 0.68 3.30
CA ILE A 134 1.21 0.45 2.78
C ILE A 134 0.22 1.21 3.67
N GLU A 135 -0.49 2.15 3.07
CA GLU A 135 -1.52 2.95 3.71
C GLU A 135 -2.84 2.65 2.99
N THR A 136 -3.85 2.25 3.74
CA THR A 136 -5.11 1.77 3.17
C THR A 136 -6.25 2.61 3.71
N SER A 137 -7.16 2.97 2.82
CA SER A 137 -8.41 3.65 3.14
C SER A 137 -9.59 2.84 2.58
N ILE A 138 -10.81 3.31 2.82
CA ILE A 138 -12.02 2.64 2.33
C ILE A 138 -12.10 2.56 0.80
N ASN A 139 -11.65 3.60 0.07
CA ASN A 139 -11.78 3.69 -1.39
C ASN A 139 -10.45 3.70 -2.15
N SER A 140 -9.33 3.79 -1.44
CA SER A 140 -8.01 3.90 -2.06
C SER A 140 -6.91 3.32 -1.19
N LEU A 141 -5.83 2.88 -1.84
CA LEU A 141 -4.62 2.35 -1.23
C LEU A 141 -3.42 3.10 -1.78
N ARG A 142 -2.52 3.49 -0.89
CA ARG A 142 -1.24 4.10 -1.23
C ARG A 142 -0.11 3.16 -0.81
N LEU A 143 0.76 2.84 -1.77
CA LEU A 143 1.93 2.01 -1.53
C LEU A 143 3.18 2.81 -1.88
N SER A 144 4.12 2.92 -0.96
CA SER A 144 5.35 3.69 -1.13
C SER A 144 6.57 2.80 -0.91
N LEU A 145 7.47 2.81 -1.88
CA LEU A 145 8.62 1.95 -1.93
C LEU A 145 9.91 2.74 -1.79
N LYS A 146 10.79 2.23 -0.93
CA LYS A 146 12.18 2.65 -0.83
C LYS A 146 13.03 1.53 -1.41
N VAL A 147 13.75 1.85 -2.48
CA VAL A 147 14.60 0.91 -3.22
C VAL A 147 15.99 0.92 -2.60
N LYS A 148 16.63 -0.26 -2.52
CA LYS A 148 17.99 -0.39 -2.04
C LYS A 148 18.94 0.40 -2.94
N GLN A 149 19.84 1.17 -2.33
CA GLN A 149 20.87 1.95 -3.03
C GLN A 149 22.21 1.62 -2.37
N ALA A 150 23.09 0.89 -3.06
CA ALA A 150 24.39 0.49 -2.51
C ALA A 150 25.45 1.59 -2.66
N ASP A 151 25.45 2.29 -3.80
CA ASP A 151 26.45 3.30 -4.15
C ASP A 151 25.81 4.62 -4.61
N GLU A 152 26.62 5.69 -4.68
CA GLU A 152 26.17 6.98 -5.22
C GLU A 152 25.70 6.88 -6.68
N LEU A 153 26.38 6.06 -7.49
CA LEU A 153 25.96 5.82 -8.88
C LEU A 153 24.56 5.19 -8.94
N GLU A 154 24.29 4.19 -8.10
CA GLU A 154 22.96 3.58 -8.02
C GLU A 154 21.92 4.57 -7.53
N ASN A 155 22.24 5.40 -6.54
CA ASN A 155 21.31 6.45 -6.08
C ASN A 155 20.90 7.39 -7.24
N ILE A 156 21.86 7.83 -8.06
CA ILE A 156 21.58 8.68 -9.22
C ILE A 156 20.76 7.92 -10.28
N LEU A 157 21.12 6.67 -10.57
CA LEU A 157 20.41 5.83 -11.55
C LEU A 157 18.97 5.59 -11.11
N THR A 158 18.75 5.13 -9.88
CA THR A 158 17.43 4.89 -9.28
C THR A 158 16.58 6.15 -9.31
N LYS A 159 17.12 7.30 -8.89
CA LYS A 159 16.41 8.58 -8.92
C LYS A 159 16.00 8.99 -10.34
N LYS A 160 16.87 8.80 -11.34
CA LYS A 160 16.56 9.15 -12.74
C LYS A 160 15.55 8.17 -13.36
N PHE A 161 15.74 6.88 -13.14
CA PHE A 161 14.88 5.81 -13.65
C PHE A 161 13.45 5.92 -13.09
N LEU A 162 13.30 6.03 -11.78
CA LEU A 162 11.98 6.15 -11.16
C LEU A 162 11.30 7.49 -11.51
N ARG A 163 12.05 8.59 -11.63
CA ARG A 163 11.51 9.86 -12.12
C ARG A 163 10.98 9.73 -13.55
N PHE A 164 11.68 9.01 -14.41
CA PHE A 164 11.27 8.75 -15.79
C PHE A 164 9.95 7.96 -15.86
N LEU A 165 9.75 7.01 -14.94
CA LEU A 165 8.49 6.28 -14.80
C LEU A 165 7.36 7.17 -14.29
N SER A 166 7.60 7.98 -13.26
CA SER A 166 6.59 8.88 -12.69
C SER A 166 6.09 9.95 -13.67
N ILE A 167 6.93 10.39 -14.61
CA ILE A 167 6.51 11.32 -15.68
C ILE A 167 5.48 10.69 -16.61
N ARG A 168 5.51 9.36 -16.77
CA ARG A 168 4.56 8.60 -17.61
C ARG A 168 3.43 7.95 -16.82
N ALA A 169 3.15 8.45 -15.62
CA ALA A 169 2.06 7.97 -14.79
C ALA A 169 0.67 8.06 -15.46
N GLU A 170 0.50 8.82 -16.54
CA GLU A 170 -0.75 8.81 -17.31
C GLU A 170 -0.99 7.48 -18.04
N ALA A 171 0.07 6.85 -18.55
CA ALA A 171 -0.02 5.51 -19.15
C ALA A 171 -0.09 4.41 -18.08
N PHE A 172 0.51 4.66 -16.91
CA PHE A 172 0.47 3.79 -15.75
C PHE A 172 -0.44 4.38 -14.69
N GLN A 173 -1.75 4.28 -14.87
CA GLN A 173 -2.77 4.96 -14.05
C GLN A 173 -2.64 4.76 -12.52
N VAL A 174 -1.95 3.70 -12.09
CA VAL A 174 -1.70 3.37 -10.69
C VAL A 174 -0.45 4.04 -10.09
N LEU A 175 0.39 4.70 -10.91
CA LEU A 175 1.58 5.39 -10.45
C LEU A 175 1.27 6.82 -10.02
N ARG A 176 1.90 7.26 -8.93
CA ARG A 176 1.83 8.63 -8.46
C ARG A 176 2.90 9.47 -9.15
N ARG A 177 2.53 10.66 -9.64
CA ARG A 177 3.46 11.60 -10.31
C ARG A 177 4.60 12.07 -9.40
N LYS A 178 4.35 12.11 -8.09
CA LYS A 178 5.33 12.48 -7.06
C LYS A 178 5.32 11.42 -5.96
N PRO A 179 6.47 10.88 -5.55
CA PRO A 179 6.54 9.96 -4.42
C PRO A 179 6.26 10.68 -3.08
N ILE A 180 5.96 9.90 -2.05
CA ILE A 180 5.94 10.40 -0.66
C ILE A 180 7.37 10.78 -0.23
N GLN A 181 7.48 11.76 0.66
CA GLN A 181 8.76 12.17 1.22
C GLN A 181 9.44 10.97 1.94
N GLY A 182 10.71 10.73 1.64
CA GLY A 182 11.47 9.62 2.22
C GLY A 182 11.31 8.28 1.49
N TYR A 183 10.58 8.24 0.38
CA TYR A 183 10.42 7.09 -0.51
C TYR A 183 10.80 7.48 -1.95
N ASP A 184 11.13 6.49 -2.77
CA ASP A 184 11.64 6.72 -4.13
C ASP A 184 10.51 6.69 -5.18
N ILE A 185 9.49 5.86 -4.97
CA ILE A 185 8.30 5.76 -5.82
C ILE A 185 7.05 5.46 -4.98
N SER A 186 5.90 5.94 -5.44
CA SER A 186 4.62 5.68 -4.80
C SER A 186 3.55 5.32 -5.84
N PHE A 187 2.68 4.41 -5.44
CA PHE A 187 1.51 3.95 -6.16
C PHE A 187 0.26 4.47 -5.46
N LEU A 188 -0.75 4.79 -6.26
CA LEU A 188 -2.09 5.12 -5.81
C LEU A 188 -3.08 4.22 -6.53
N VAL A 189 -3.64 3.28 -5.79
CA VAL A 189 -4.70 2.38 -6.26
C VAL A 189 -6.03 2.90 -5.75
N THR A 190 -6.99 3.08 -6.64
CA THR A 190 -8.36 3.51 -6.29
C THR A 190 -9.34 2.37 -6.52
N ASN A 191 -10.56 2.50 -6.00
CA ASN A 191 -11.66 1.57 -6.30
C ASN A 191 -11.90 1.44 -7.81
N TYR A 192 -11.77 2.53 -8.57
CA TYR A 192 -11.92 2.52 -10.02
C TYR A 192 -10.90 1.60 -10.71
N ASN A 193 -9.65 1.61 -10.24
CA ASN A 193 -8.63 0.70 -10.78
C ASN A 193 -8.98 -0.78 -10.53
N CYS A 194 -9.61 -1.08 -9.39
CA CYS A 194 -10.08 -2.43 -9.05
C CYS A 194 -11.37 -2.82 -9.80
N GLU A 195 -12.14 -1.86 -10.30
CA GLU A 195 -13.32 -2.07 -11.15
C GLU A 195 -12.90 -2.32 -12.60
N GLU A 196 -11.92 -1.57 -13.11
CA GLU A 196 -11.41 -1.71 -14.49
C GLU A 196 -10.47 -2.92 -14.67
N MET A 197 -9.64 -3.22 -13.66
CA MET A 197 -8.64 -4.29 -13.71
C MET A 197 -8.87 -5.32 -12.61
N GLN A 198 -8.55 -6.59 -12.89
CA GLN A 198 -8.61 -7.64 -11.88
C GLN A 198 -7.58 -7.37 -10.78
N LYS A 199 -8.01 -7.34 -9.51
CA LYS A 199 -7.14 -7.08 -8.35
C LYS A 199 -5.86 -7.94 -8.34
N GLN A 200 -5.97 -9.22 -8.72
CA GLN A 200 -4.84 -10.14 -8.75
C GLN A 200 -3.76 -9.68 -9.73
N LYS A 201 -4.17 -9.24 -10.92
CA LYS A 201 -3.23 -8.72 -11.94
C LYS A 201 -2.54 -7.44 -11.47
N LEU A 202 -3.23 -6.61 -10.70
CA LEU A 202 -2.65 -5.40 -10.15
C LEU A 202 -1.61 -5.71 -9.08
N ILE A 203 -1.90 -6.69 -8.21
CA ILE A 203 -0.94 -7.19 -7.21
C ILE A 203 0.27 -7.82 -7.90
N ASP A 204 0.05 -8.66 -8.91
CA ASP A 204 1.12 -9.26 -9.71
C ASP A 204 1.97 -8.20 -10.38
N PHE A 205 1.36 -7.17 -10.96
CA PHE A 205 2.07 -6.05 -11.55
C PHE A 205 2.96 -5.31 -10.54
N ILE A 206 2.44 -5.01 -9.33
CA ILE A 206 3.24 -4.34 -8.29
C ILE A 206 4.41 -5.20 -7.84
N VAL A 207 4.18 -6.50 -7.60
CA VAL A 207 5.24 -7.43 -7.16
C VAL A 207 6.30 -7.61 -8.25
N GLN A 208 5.87 -7.80 -9.50
CA GLN A 208 6.76 -7.89 -10.66
C GLN A 208 7.57 -6.60 -10.84
N PHE A 209 6.93 -5.44 -10.68
CA PHE A 209 7.60 -4.15 -10.74
C PHE A 209 8.71 -4.03 -9.69
N MET A 210 8.48 -4.51 -8.46
CA MET A 210 9.51 -4.52 -7.42
C MET A 210 10.71 -5.38 -7.80
N GLU A 211 10.49 -6.56 -8.41
CA GLU A 211 11.57 -7.44 -8.87
C GLU A 211 12.34 -6.84 -10.05
N ASP A 212 11.65 -6.18 -10.98
CA ASP A 212 12.25 -5.70 -12.21
C ASP A 212 13.03 -4.40 -12.01
N ILE A 213 12.68 -3.55 -11.02
CA ILE A 213 13.51 -2.39 -10.67
C ILE A 213 14.94 -2.81 -10.33
N ASP A 214 15.11 -3.81 -9.47
CA ASP A 214 16.45 -4.22 -9.03
C ASP A 214 17.31 -4.72 -10.20
N LYS A 215 16.70 -5.45 -11.13
CA LYS A 215 17.35 -5.93 -12.36
C LYS A 215 17.72 -4.76 -13.28
N GLU A 216 16.77 -3.88 -13.57
CA GLU A 216 16.98 -2.72 -14.45
C GLU A 216 18.06 -1.77 -13.93
N ILE A 217 18.10 -1.50 -12.62
CA ILE A 217 19.15 -0.67 -12.02
C ILE A 217 20.53 -1.35 -12.14
N SER A 218 20.59 -2.67 -11.95
CA SER A 218 21.82 -3.44 -12.11
C SER A 218 22.31 -3.41 -13.56
N ASP A 219 21.41 -3.55 -14.53
CA ASP A 219 21.73 -3.51 -15.96
C ASP A 219 22.17 -2.10 -16.40
N LEU A 220 21.51 -1.05 -15.90
CA LEU A 220 21.92 0.34 -16.13
C LEU A 220 23.32 0.61 -15.56
N LYS A 221 23.63 0.12 -14.36
CA LYS A 221 24.96 0.25 -13.75
C LYS A 221 26.03 -0.42 -14.62
N MET A 222 25.77 -1.64 -15.07
CA MET A 222 26.68 -2.37 -15.97
C MET A 222 26.86 -1.68 -17.32
N SER A 223 25.80 -1.10 -17.88
CA SER A 223 25.82 -0.33 -19.12
C SER A 223 26.70 0.92 -19.00
N VAL A 224 26.55 1.69 -17.91
CA VAL A 224 27.37 2.88 -17.65
C VAL A 224 28.85 2.50 -17.52
N ASN A 225 29.16 1.46 -16.74
CA ASN A 225 30.54 1.01 -16.54
C ASN A 225 31.19 0.54 -17.84
N THR A 226 30.43 -0.20 -18.66
CA THR A 226 30.93 -0.71 -19.94
C THR A 226 31.20 0.43 -20.92
N ARG A 227 30.28 1.40 -21.03
CA ARG A 227 30.47 2.58 -21.88
C ARG A 227 31.63 3.45 -21.39
N GLY A 228 31.77 3.64 -20.08
CA GLY A 228 32.89 4.37 -19.49
C GLY A 228 34.25 3.76 -19.87
N ARG A 229 34.38 2.42 -19.81
CA ARG A 229 35.59 1.72 -20.26
C ARG A 229 35.85 1.90 -21.76
N LEU A 230 34.82 1.78 -22.61
CA LEU A 230 34.97 1.97 -24.06
C LEU A 230 35.47 3.37 -24.40
N VAL A 231 34.86 4.40 -23.80
CA VAL A 231 35.26 5.80 -24.03
C VAL A 231 36.70 6.04 -23.58
N ALA A 232 37.10 5.52 -22.42
CA ALA A 232 38.46 5.65 -21.93
C ALA A 232 39.47 4.96 -22.87
N THR A 233 39.17 3.75 -23.34
CA THR A 233 40.03 3.01 -24.27
C THR A 233 40.18 3.74 -25.60
N GLU A 234 39.09 4.23 -26.20
CA GLU A 234 39.15 4.97 -27.46
C GLU A 234 39.89 6.31 -27.32
N PHE A 235 39.73 7.00 -26.18
CA PHE A 235 40.47 8.23 -25.91
C PHE A 235 41.98 7.96 -25.78
N LEU A 236 42.38 6.91 -25.06
CA LEU A 236 43.80 6.58 -24.86
C LEU A 236 44.50 6.11 -26.15
N LYS A 237 43.78 5.46 -27.06
CA LYS A 237 44.31 5.10 -28.39
C LYS A 237 44.77 6.30 -29.21
N GLN A 238 44.27 7.51 -28.94
CA GLN A 238 44.70 8.72 -29.65
C GLN A 238 46.11 9.20 -29.25
N PHE A 239 46.63 8.72 -28.12
CA PHE A 239 47.94 9.09 -27.58
C PHE A 239 49.03 8.02 -27.80
N LEU A 240 48.65 6.87 -28.36
CA LEU A 240 49.53 5.76 -28.74
C LEU A 240 49.70 5.74 -30.26
#